data_AF-A0A0D6E039-F1
#
_entry.id   AF-A0A0D6E039-F1
#
_cell.length_a   1.000
_cell.length_b   1.000
_cell.length_c   1.000
_cell.angle_alpha   90.00
_cell.angle_beta   90.00
_cell.angle_gamma   90.00
#
_symmetry.space_group_name_H-M   'P 1'
#
loop_
_entity.id
_entity.type
_entity.pdbx_description
1 polymer ?
#
loop_
_entity_poly.entity_id
_entity_poly.type
_entity_poly.pdbx_seq_one_letter_code
_entity_poly.pdbx_strand_id
1 'polypeptide(L)'
;MEKVSDNDLLKRIEHFQEIYDFLSDPGKKYYLETEWYDGVRWIDRQDALKEIASCVKNLEIMNLKRKQKTENIIFSISMVISVVVSVVTSVTIIYLLSSKS
;
A
#
# COMPACT_ATOMS: atom_id res chain seq x y z
N MET A 1 -7.13 -15.36 -9.56
CA MET A 1 -7.36 -14.17 -8.72
C MET A 1 -6.55 -13.03 -9.33
N GLU A 2 -7.23 -12.13 -10.02
CA GLU A 2 -6.64 -10.90 -10.54
C GLU A 2 -6.08 -10.09 -9.38
N LYS A 3 -4.83 -9.62 -9.49
CA LYS A 3 -4.21 -8.78 -8.46
C LYS A 3 -4.88 -7.41 -8.55
N VAL A 4 -5.75 -7.09 -7.60
CA VAL A 4 -6.30 -5.74 -7.42
C VAL A 4 -5.14 -4.75 -7.32
N SER A 5 -5.06 -3.80 -8.25
CA SER A 5 -4.00 -2.78 -8.27
C SER A 5 -4.39 -1.55 -7.46
N ASP A 6 -3.40 -0.77 -7.01
CA ASP A 6 -3.64 0.52 -6.33
C ASP A 6 -4.51 1.46 -7.20
N ASN A 7 -4.32 1.39 -8.52
CA ASN A 7 -5.06 2.20 -9.49
C ASN A 7 -6.54 1.79 -9.58
N ASP A 8 -6.83 0.49 -9.47
CA ASP A 8 -8.21 0.00 -9.51
C ASP A 8 -8.97 0.41 -8.25
N LEU A 9 -8.30 0.40 -7.09
CA LEU A 9 -8.89 0.88 -5.83
C LEU A 9 -9.14 2.38 -5.87
N LEU A 10 -8.22 3.18 -6.42
CA LEU A 10 -8.41 4.63 -6.55
C LEU A 10 -9.57 4.98 -7.48
N LYS A 11 -9.63 4.36 -8.67
CA LYS A 11 -10.77 4.53 -9.59
C LYS A 11 -12.10 4.17 -8.93
N ARG A 12 -12.11 3.07 -8.16
CA ARG A 12 -13.30 2.65 -7.42
C ARG A 12 -13.71 3.67 -6.36
N ILE A 13 -12.74 4.22 -5.61
CA ILE A 13 -13.01 5.29 -4.64
C ILE A 13 -13.60 6.52 -5.32
N GLU A 14 -12.97 7.01 -6.39
CA GLU A 14 -13.44 8.18 -7.14
C GLU A 14 -14.89 7.97 -7.62
N HIS A 15 -15.18 6.83 -8.23
CA HIS A 15 -16.52 6.50 -8.71
C HIS A 15 -17.57 6.47 -7.59
N PHE A 16 -17.32 5.74 -6.50
CA PHE A 16 -18.29 5.67 -5.40
C PHE A 16 -18.41 7.00 -4.63
N GLN A 17 -17.39 7.85 -4.66
CA GLN A 17 -17.44 9.18 -4.08
C GLN A 17 -18.33 10.12 -4.90
N GLU A 18 -18.25 10.08 -6.24
CA GLU A 18 -19.19 10.77 -7.11
C GLU A 18 -20.64 10.32 -6.87
N ILE A 19 -20.85 9.02 -6.68
CA ILE A 19 -22.20 8.49 -6.40
C ILE A 19 -22.68 8.91 -5.01
N TYR A 20 -21.81 8.89 -4.00
CA TYR A 20 -22.13 9.36 -2.65
C TYR A 20 -22.55 10.83 -2.64
N ASP A 21 -21.85 11.67 -3.40
CA ASP A 21 -22.16 13.09 -3.55
C ASP A 21 -23.47 13.27 -4.33
N PHE A 22 -23.66 12.50 -5.41
CA PHE A 22 -24.91 12.49 -6.17
C PHE A 22 -26.12 12.11 -5.31
N LEU A 23 -25.98 11.08 -4.47
CA LEU A 23 -27.02 10.58 -3.56
C LEU A 23 -27.17 11.42 -2.27
N SER A 24 -26.46 12.55 -2.14
CA SER A 24 -26.71 13.50 -1.05
C SER A 24 -28.06 14.20 -1.18
N ASP A 25 -28.65 14.21 -2.37
CA ASP A 25 -30.03 14.63 -2.58
C ASP A 25 -30.99 13.46 -2.30
N PRO A 26 -31.89 13.56 -1.29
CA PRO A 26 -32.77 12.47 -0.87
C PRO A 26 -33.77 11.99 -1.94
N GLY A 27 -33.95 12.74 -3.04
CA GLY A 27 -34.79 12.33 -4.17
C GLY A 27 -34.07 11.49 -5.23
N LYS A 28 -32.73 11.40 -5.17
CA LYS A 28 -31.93 10.77 -6.22
C LYS A 28 -31.71 9.28 -5.94
N LYS A 29 -31.73 8.50 -7.00
CA LYS A 29 -31.38 7.08 -6.98
C LYS A 29 -30.33 6.86 -8.06
N TYR A 30 -29.33 6.03 -7.74
CA TYR A 30 -28.25 5.70 -8.67
C TYR A 30 -28.33 4.22 -9.03
N TYR A 31 -28.24 3.94 -10.32
CA TYR A 31 -28.25 2.59 -10.85
C TYR A 31 -26.82 2.24 -11.25
N LEU A 32 -26.24 1.30 -10.51
CA LEU A 32 -24.83 0.97 -10.66
C LEU A 32 -24.67 -0.08 -11.76
N GLU A 33 -23.88 0.23 -12.79
CA GLU A 33 -23.66 -0.63 -13.96
C GLU A 33 -22.86 -1.90 -13.62
N THR A 34 -22.92 -2.91 -14.51
CA THR A 34 -22.25 -4.21 -14.36
C THR A 34 -20.71 -4.13 -14.39
N GLU A 35 -20.15 -2.96 -14.72
CA GLU A 35 -18.72 -2.68 -14.65
C GLU A 35 -18.17 -2.77 -13.21
N TRP A 36 -19.02 -2.45 -12.22
CA TRP A 36 -18.59 -2.27 -10.83
C TRP A 36 -19.03 -3.41 -9.91
N TYR A 37 -20.07 -4.15 -10.31
CA TYR A 37 -20.64 -5.32 -9.63
C TYR A 37 -21.07 -6.37 -10.66
N ASP A 38 -21.15 -7.63 -10.24
CA ASP A 38 -21.59 -8.78 -11.07
C ASP A 38 -23.04 -8.67 -11.59
N GLY A 39 -23.73 -7.57 -11.31
CA GLY A 39 -25.07 -7.28 -11.79
C GLY A 39 -25.47 -5.85 -11.51
N VAL A 40 -26.48 -5.37 -12.24
CA VAL A 40 -26.98 -4.02 -12.06
C VAL A 40 -27.75 -3.92 -10.74
N ARG A 41 -27.38 -2.98 -9.89
CA ARG A 41 -27.93 -2.89 -8.52
C ARG A 41 -28.23 -1.44 -8.15
N TRP A 42 -29.34 -1.27 -7.42
CA TRP A 42 -29.61 -0.02 -6.70
C TRP A 42 -28.69 0.09 -5.50
N ILE A 43 -27.96 1.19 -5.44
CA ILE A 43 -27.17 1.51 -4.26
C ILE A 43 -27.75 2.75 -3.60
N ASP A 44 -27.66 2.77 -2.27
CA ASP A 44 -27.92 3.98 -1.50
C ASP A 44 -26.60 4.66 -1.11
N ARG A 45 -26.71 5.82 -0.49
CA ARG A 45 -25.57 6.60 -0.01
C ARG A 45 -24.73 5.83 1.01
N GLN A 46 -25.35 4.98 1.83
CA GLN A 46 -24.66 4.22 2.86
C GLN A 46 -23.84 3.09 2.25
N ASP A 47 -24.34 2.44 1.21
CA ASP A 47 -23.64 1.41 0.45
C ASP A 47 -22.45 2.01 -0.32
N ALA A 48 -22.62 3.19 -0.95
CA ALA A 48 -21.50 3.92 -1.55
C ALA A 48 -20.38 4.21 -0.53
N LEU A 49 -20.75 4.68 0.68
CA LEU A 49 -19.79 4.96 1.75
C LEU A 49 -19.04 3.71 2.22
N LYS A 50 -19.72 2.55 2.31
CA LYS A 50 -19.09 1.28 2.68
C LYS A 50 -18.04 0.84 1.66
N GLU A 51 -18.32 1.00 0.37
CA GLU A 51 -17.38 0.68 -0.71
C GLU A 51 -16.14 1.58 -0.65
N ILE A 52 -16.32 2.89 -0.46
CA ILE A 52 -15.20 3.83 -0.26
C ILE A 52 -14.35 3.40 0.93
N ALA A 53 -14.97 3.14 2.09
CA ALA A 53 -14.26 2.74 3.30
C ALA A 53 -13.49 1.41 3.12
N SER A 54 -14.09 0.44 2.41
CA SER A 54 -13.45 -0.84 2.08
C SER A 54 -12.20 -0.63 1.21
N CYS A 55 -12.31 0.18 0.15
CA CYS A 55 -11.20 0.46 -0.76
C CYS A 55 -10.06 1.21 -0.07
N VAL A 56 -10.38 2.22 0.75
CA VAL A 56 -9.39 2.96 1.54
C VAL A 56 -8.64 2.03 2.50
N LYS A 57 -9.35 1.14 3.19
CA LYS A 57 -8.73 0.15 4.10
C LYS A 57 -7.78 -0.79 3.35
N ASN A 58 -8.15 -1.23 2.16
CA ASN A 58 -7.28 -2.08 1.33
C ASN A 58 -6.01 -1.34 0.90
N LEU A 59 -6.13 -0.07 0.48
CA LEU A 59 -4.97 0.78 0.17
C LEU A 59 -4.05 0.95 1.38
N GLU A 60 -4.61 1.18 2.56
CA GLU A 60 -3.83 1.30 3.80
C GLU A 60 -3.05 0.01 4.09
N ILE A 61 -3.70 -1.15 4.00
CA ILE A 61 -3.04 -2.45 4.18
C ILE A 61 -1.90 -2.65 3.17
N MET A 62 -2.11 -2.26 1.91
CA MET A 62 -1.08 -2.36 0.88
C MET A 62 0.11 -1.42 1.17
N ASN A 63 -0.15 -0.20 1.63
CA ASN A 63 0.88 0.74 2.07
C ASN A 63 1.67 0.20 3.28
N LEU A 64 1.00 -0.37 4.28
CA LEU A 64 1.65 -0.97 5.44
C LEU A 64 2.56 -2.14 5.05
N LYS A 65 2.08 -3.02 4.16
CA LYS A 65 2.90 -4.13 3.63
C LYS A 65 4.11 -3.62 2.86
N ARG A 66 3.97 -2.56 2.07
CA ARG A 66 5.09 -1.91 1.36
C ARG A 66 6.10 -1.34 2.34
N LYS A 67 5.65 -0.61 3.37
CA LYS A 67 6.51 -0.04 4.41
C LYS A 67 7.29 -1.13 5.14
N GLN A 68 6.62 -2.19 5.58
CA GLN A 68 7.26 -3.32 6.25
C GLN A 68 8.30 -4.01 5.35
N LYS A 69 8.00 -4.19 4.05
CA LYS A 69 8.97 -4.71 3.10
C LYS A 69 10.21 -3.82 2.99
N THR A 70 10.02 -2.50 2.93
CA THR A 70 11.13 -1.52 2.90
C THR A 70 11.96 -1.58 4.18
N GLU A 71 11.33 -1.63 5.35
CA GLU A 71 12.01 -1.78 6.64
C GLU A 71 12.85 -3.06 6.71
N ASN A 72 12.31 -4.19 6.24
CA ASN A 72 13.04 -5.46 6.19
C ASN A 72 14.25 -5.39 5.25
N ILE A 73 14.12 -4.71 4.10
CA ILE A 73 15.24 -4.50 3.17
C ILE A 73 16.30 -3.62 3.82
N ILE A 74 15.91 -2.51 4.44
CA ILE A 74 16.83 -1.60 5.13
C ILE A 74 17.58 -2.33 6.24
N PHE A 75 16.89 -3.12 7.05
CA PHE A 75 17.48 -3.95 8.10
C PHE A 75 18.49 -4.97 7.54
N SER A 76 18.15 -5.60 6.41
CA SER A 76 19.05 -6.56 5.76
C SER A 76 20.32 -5.88 5.24
N ILE A 77 20.17 -4.71 4.61
CA ILE A 77 21.30 -3.92 4.09
C ILE A 77 22.18 -3.43 5.24
N SER A 78 21.59 -2.91 6.33
CA SER A 78 22.35 -2.43 7.48
C SER A 78 23.19 -3.54 8.11
N MET A 79 22.63 -4.76 8.22
CA MET A 79 23.35 -5.94 8.71
C MET A 79 24.57 -6.26 7.84
N VAL A 80 24.43 -6.26 6.51
CA VAL A 80 25.54 -6.52 5.58
C VAL A 80 26.62 -5.44 5.70
N ILE A 81 26.24 -4.16 5.75
CA ILE A 81 27.18 -3.05 5.92
C ILE A 81 27.96 -3.20 7.23
N SER A 82 27.28 -3.51 8.34
CA SER A 82 27.94 -3.72 9.64
C SER A 82 28.99 -4.84 9.57
N VAL A 83 28.67 -5.99 8.95
CA VAL A 83 29.63 -7.09 8.78
C VAL A 83 30.84 -6.65 7.96
N VAL A 84 30.61 -5.97 6.84
CA VAL A 84 31.71 -5.49 5.97
C VAL A 84 32.61 -4.50 6.71
N VAL A 85 32.03 -3.54 7.43
CA VAL A 85 32.78 -2.56 8.21
C VAL A 85 33.63 -3.27 9.27
N SER A 86 33.08 -4.23 10.02
CA SER A 86 33.83 -4.99 11.03
C SER A 86 35.01 -5.78 10.44
N VAL A 87 34.84 -6.37 9.25
CA VAL A 87 35.93 -7.08 8.57
C VAL A 87 37.04 -6.11 8.14
N VAL A 88 36.66 -4.98 7.52
CA VAL A 88 37.63 -3.98 7.04
C VAL A 88 38.41 -3.36 8.19
N THR A 89 37.75 -3.00 9.30
CA THR A 89 38.44 -2.47 10.49
C THR A 89 39.39 -3.49 11.08
N SER A 90 38.98 -4.76 11.18
CA SER A 90 39.84 -5.85 11.68
C SER A 90 41.10 -6.03 10.84
N VAL A 91 40.96 -6.08 9.51
CA VAL A 91 42.10 -6.21 8.58
C VAL A 91 43.04 -5.01 8.69
N THR A 92 42.48 -3.80 8.78
CA THR A 92 43.29 -2.57 8.92
C THR A 92 44.09 -2.56 10.22
N ILE A 93 43.48 -2.96 11.33
CA ILE A 93 44.15 -3.06 12.62
C ILE A 93 45.30 -4.08 12.55
N ILE A 94 45.08 -5.27 11.98
CA ILE A 94 46.11 -6.30 11.84
C ILE A 94 47.29 -5.79 11.00
N TYR A 95 47.00 -5.09 9.89
CA TYR A 95 48.04 -4.51 9.03
C TYR A 95 48.88 -3.46 9.79
N LEU A 96 48.23 -2.55 10.52
CA LEU A 96 48.93 -1.52 11.30
C LEU A 96 49.80 -2.08 12.43
N LEU A 97 49.37 -3.18 13.05
CA LEU A 97 50.19 -3.88 14.05
C LEU A 97 51.40 -4.57 13.41
N SER A 98 51.20 -5.19 12.26
CA SER A 98 52.26 -5.91 11.52
C SER A 98 53.31 -4.96 10.93
N SER A 99 52.94 -3.75 10.53
CA SER A 99 53.87 -2.75 9.99
C SER A 99 54.69 -2.00 11.05
N LYS A 100 54.29 -2.11 12.33
CA LYS A 100 54.97 -1.45 13.47
C LYS A 100 55.93 -2.37 14.23
N SER A 101 55.90 -3.68 13.96
CA SER A 101 56.84 -4.68 14.47
C SER A 101 58.02 -4.84 13.53
#